data_AF-A0A443RTF3-F1
#
_entry.id   AF-A0A443RTF3-F1
#
_cell.length_a   1.000
_cell.length_b   1.000
_cell.length_c   1.000
_cell.angle_alpha   90.00
_cell.angle_beta   90.00
_cell.angle_gamma   90.00
#
_symmetry.space_group_name_H-M   'P 1'
#
loop_
_entity.id
_entity.type
_entity.pdbx_description
1 polymer ?
#
loop_
_entity_poly.entity_id
_entity_poly.type
_entity_poly.pdbx_seq_one_letter_code
_entity_poly.pdbx_strand_id
1 'polypeptide(L)' 'MGSSVWLNCSYDLETDQLYSIKWYRNDQEFYRYLPNDYPPAQVFTTKGLRVNV' A
#
# COMPACT_ATOMS: atom_id res chain seq x y z
N MET A 1 17.56 7.80 -14.40
CA MET A 1 17.45 6.37 -14.02
C MET A 1 16.47 6.27 -12.86
N GLY A 2 15.59 5.28 -12.88
CA GLY A 2 14.72 4.95 -11.73
C GLY A 2 15.14 3.61 -11.15
N SER A 3 15.05 3.44 -9.84
CA SER A 3 15.30 2.19 -9.12
C SER A 3 14.02 1.72 -8.45
N SER A 4 13.83 0.40 -8.37
CA SER A 4 12.78 -0.18 -7.54
C SER A 4 13.10 0.04 -6.07
N VAL A 5 12.06 0.25 -5.25
CA VAL A 5 12.17 0.36 -3.80
C VAL A 5 11.15 -0.57 -3.16
N TRP A 6 11.45 -1.05 -1.96
CA TRP A 6 10.54 -1.84 -1.15
C TRP A 6 9.89 -0.95 -0.09
N LEU A 7 8.57 -1.00 0.00
CA LEU A 7 7.80 -0.32 1.05
C LEU A 7 7.30 -1.38 2.01
N ASN A 8 7.67 -1.23 3.29
CA ASN A 8 7.27 -2.14 4.36
C ASN A 8 6.65 -1.33 5.50
N CYS A 9 5.54 -1.82 6.05
CA CYS A 9 4.94 -1.30 7.27
C CYS A 9 5.19 -2.32 8.39
N SER A 10 6.17 -2.04 9.25
CA SER A 10 6.53 -2.87 10.40
C SER A 10 5.88 -2.39 11.70
N TYR A 11 4.67 -1.84 11.60
CA TYR A 11 3.93 -1.37 12.77
C TYR A 11 3.41 -2.57 13.58
N ASP A 12 3.65 -2.56 14.89
CA ASP A 12 3.14 -3.58 15.81
C ASP A 12 1.73 -3.21 16.26
N LEU A 13 0.78 -4.09 16.00
CA LEU A 13 -0.63 -3.90 16.36
C LEU A 13 -0.95 -4.44 17.75
N GLU A 14 0.02 -5.08 18.42
CA GLU A 14 -0.18 -5.78 19.69
C GLU A 14 -1.38 -6.73 19.64
N THR A 15 -2.50 -6.38 20.27
CA THR A 15 -3.75 -7.16 20.28
C THR A 15 -4.81 -6.68 19.30
N ASP A 16 -4.58 -5.55 18.63
CA ASP A 16 -5.54 -4.95 17.71
C ASP A 16 -5.49 -5.57 16.31
N GLN A 17 -6.56 -5.34 15.55
CA GLN A 17 -6.66 -5.78 14.17
C GLN A 17 -6.29 -4.65 13.21
N LEU A 18 -5.56 -5.01 12.15
CA LEU A 18 -5.25 -4.07 11.08
C LEU A 18 -6.53 -3.62 10.38
N TYR A 19 -6.82 -2.32 10.43
CA TYR A 19 -7.93 -1.77 9.65
C TYR A 19 -7.53 -1.58 8.17
N SER A 20 -6.42 -0.89 7.92
CA SER A 20 -5.94 -0.64 6.56
C SER A 20 -4.47 -0.22 6.52
N ILE A 21 -3.77 -0.57 5.43
CA ILE A 21 -2.49 0.06 5.05
C ILE A 21 -2.74 0.86 3.77
N LYS A 22 -2.27 2.11 3.70
CA LYS A 22 -2.38 2.95 2.51
C LYS A 22 -1.06 3.64 2.24
N TRP A 23 -0.61 3.61 0.98
CA TRP A 23 0.57 4.33 0.54
C TRP A 23 0.18 5.47 -0.40
N TYR A 24 0.77 6.63 -0.14
CA TYR A 24 0.56 7.86 -0.89
C TYR A 24 1.88 8.37 -1.45
N ARG A 25 1.81 8.96 -2.65
CA ARG A 25 2.90 9.74 -3.22
C ARG A 25 2.29 11.03 -3.75
N ASN A 26 2.77 12.18 -3.27
CA ASN A 26 2.25 13.50 -3.65
C ASN A 26 0.73 13.59 -3.51
N ASP A 27 0.21 13.19 -2.35
CA ASP A 27 -1.22 13.17 -2.02
C ASP A 27 -2.09 12.22 -2.86
N GLN A 28 -1.50 11.42 -3.75
CA GLN A 28 -2.19 10.40 -4.53
C GLN A 28 -2.00 9.01 -3.92
N GLU A 29 -3.11 8.36 -3.54
CA GLU A 29 -3.13 6.95 -3.13
C GLU A 29 -2.74 6.08 -4.32
N PHE A 30 -1.72 5.23 -4.16
CA PHE A 30 -1.29 4.30 -5.22
C PHE A 30 -1.37 2.83 -4.80
N TYR A 31 -1.49 2.55 -3.50
CA TYR A 31 -1.71 1.21 -2.97
C TYR A 31 -2.55 1.25 -1.70
N ARG A 32 -3.42 0.26 -1.55
CA ARG A 32 -4.21 0.04 -0.34
C ARG A 32 -4.32 -1.45 -0.03
N TYR A 33 -4.17 -1.79 1.24
CA TYR A 33 -4.47 -3.10 1.80
C TYR A 33 -5.60 -2.99 2.83
N LEU A 34 -6.67 -3.74 2.63
CA LEU A 34 -7.83 -3.86 3.50
C LEU A 34 -8.05 -5.35 3.81
N PRO A 35 -7.68 -5.86 5.00
CA PRO A 35 -7.79 -7.28 5.32
C PRO A 35 -9.20 -7.86 5.15
N ASN A 36 -10.22 -7.02 5.34
CA ASN A 36 -11.63 -7.41 5.30
C ASN A 36 -12.30 -7.21 3.92
N ASP A 37 -11.54 -6.86 2.88
CA ASP A 37 -12.07 -6.59 1.53
C ASP A 37 -11.64 -7.67 0.51
N TYR A 38 -12.32 -7.73 -0.64
CA TYR A 38 -12.00 -8.67 -1.72
C TYR A 38 -11.90 -7.96 -3.09
N PRO A 39 -10.71 -7.86 -3.70
CA PRO A 39 -9.42 -8.34 -3.20
C PRO A 39 -8.87 -7.47 -2.05
N PRO A 40 -8.09 -8.06 -1.12
CA PRO A 40 -7.58 -7.33 0.03
C PRO A 40 -6.52 -6.29 -0.37
N ALA A 41 -5.84 -6.48 -1.49
CA ALA A 41 -4.88 -5.53 -2.04
C ALA A 41 -5.46 -4.85 -3.28
N GLN A 42 -5.37 -3.52 -3.33
CA GLN A 42 -5.81 -2.68 -4.43
C GLN A 42 -4.65 -1.77 -4.86
N VAL A 43 -4.38 -1.74 -6.16
CA VAL A 43 -3.35 -0.90 -6.78
C VAL A 43 -4.04 0.16 -7.62
N PHE A 44 -3.69 1.43 -7.40
CA PHE A 44 -4.23 2.54 -8.17
C PHE A 44 -3.19 3.04 -9.16
N THR A 45 -3.59 3.14 -10.43
CA THR A 45 -2.71 3.62 -11.50
C THR A 45 -2.31 5.07 -11.24
N THR A 46 -1.03 5.29 -10.97
CA THR A 46 -0.43 6.61 -10.77
C THR A 46 0.61 6.85 -11.86
N LYS A 47 0.57 8.03 -12.50
CA LYS A 47 1.46 8.33 -13.64
C LYS A 47 2.93 8.25 -13.21
N GLY A 48 3.70 7.41 -13.90
CA GLY A 48 5.13 7.24 -13.63
C GLY A 48 5.45 6.38 -12.40
N LEU A 49 4.48 5.60 -11.90
CA LEU A 49 4.69 4.63 -10.82
C LEU A 49 4.12 3.27 -11.23
N ARG A 50 4.93 2.22 -11.05
CA ARG A 50 4.53 0.83 -11.24
C ARG A 50 4.64 0.12 -9.90
N VAL A 51 3.52 -0.37 -9.40
CA VAL A 51 3.46 -1.20 -8.20
C VAL A 51 3.49 -2.65 -8.63
N ASN A 52 4.33 -3.46 -7.99
CA ASN A 52 4.24 -4.91 -8.04
C ASN A 52 3.93 -5.38 -6.62
N VAL A 53 2.90 -6.22 -6.49
CA VAL A 53 2.35 -6.74 -5.23
C VAL A 53 2.40 -8.25 -5.21
#